data_AF-A0A0F9CMV7-F1
#
_entry.id   AF-A0A0F9CMV7-F1
#
_cell.length_a   1.000
_cell.length_b   1.000
_cell.length_c   1.000
_cell.angle_alpha   90.00
_cell.angle_beta   90.00
_cell.angle_gamma   90.00
#
_symmetry.space_group_name_H-M   'P 1'
#
loop_
_entity.id
_entity.type
_entity.pdbx_description
1 polymer ?
#
loop_
_entity_poly.entity_id
_entity_poly.type
_entity_poly.pdbx_seq_one_letter_code
_entity_poly.pdbx_strand_id
1 'polypeptide(L)' 'IRNAGIYVIGNYMFGLPDDTHESMQATLDLALNLECEFTNFYSAMAYPGSPLYRMAYGHEYAYAVS' A
#
# COMPACT_ATOMS: atom_id res chain seq x y z
N ILE A 1 23.94 -1.94 -5.63
CA ILE A 1 23.19 -2.99 -4.89
C ILE A 1 22.89 -4.18 -5.81
N ARG A 2 22.23 -3.99 -6.96
CA ARG A 2 22.05 -5.05 -7.99
C ARG A 2 23.36 -5.71 -8.46
N ASN A 3 24.41 -4.93 -8.71
CA ASN A 3 25.74 -5.46 -9.11
C ASN A 3 26.46 -6.27 -8.01
N ALA A 4 25.91 -6.35 -6.80
CA ALA A 4 26.44 -7.19 -5.71
C ALA A 4 25.68 -8.54 -5.60
N GLY A 5 24.77 -8.85 -6.53
CA GLY A 5 23.97 -10.09 -6.50
C GLY A 5 22.81 -10.05 -5.49
N ILE A 6 22.43 -8.87 -5.02
CA ILE A 6 21.32 -8.67 -4.08
C ILE A 6 20.07 -8.29 -4.87
N TYR A 7 19.08 -9.17 -4.82
CA TYR A 7 17.76 -8.96 -5.42
C TYR A 7 16.88 -8.15 -4.47
N VAL A 8 16.18 -7.14 -5.01
CA VAL A 8 15.31 -6.26 -4.21
C VAL A 8 13.86 -6.55 -4.55
N ILE A 9 13.06 -6.79 -3.50
CA ILE A 9 11.61 -6.92 -3.61
C ILE A 9 10.99 -5.60 -3.15
N GLY A 10 10.22 -4.96 -4.04
CA GLY A 10 9.40 -3.80 -3.69
C GLY A 10 8.09 -4.25 -3.05
N ASN A 11 7.72 -3.68 -1.91
CA ASN A 11 6.40 -3.86 -1.32
C ASN A 11 5.75 -2.49 -1.20
N TYR A 12 4.60 -2.32 -1.83
CA TYR A 12 3.88 -1.05 -1.86
C TYR A 12 2.46 -1.27 -1.34
N MET A 13 1.96 -0.29 -0.60
CA MET A 13 0.64 -0.31 0.02
C MET A 13 -0.15 0.90 -0.45
N PHE A 14 -1.42 0.70 -0.77
CA PHE A 14 -2.34 1.72 -1.25
C PHE A 14 -3.61 1.76 -0.40
N GLY A 15 -4.23 2.94 -0.30
CA GLY A 15 -5.54 3.09 0.33
C GLY A 15 -5.46 3.28 1.84
N LEU A 16 -4.34 3.80 2.34
CA LEU A 16 -4.25 4.24 3.73
C LEU A 16 -5.19 5.44 3.97
N PRO A 17 -5.58 5.73 5.23
CA PRO A 17 -6.54 6.80 5.54
C PRO A 17 -6.18 8.18 4.95
N ASP A 18 -4.88 8.47 4.86
CA ASP A 18 -4.36 9.74 4.35
C ASP A 18 -3.99 9.69 2.86
N ASP A 19 -4.21 8.56 2.19
CA ASP A 19 -3.94 8.45 0.77
C ASP A 19 -4.95 9.24 -0.05
N THR A 20 -4.41 9.91 -1.07
CA THR A 20 -5.16 10.56 -2.15
C THR A 20 -4.91 9.79 -3.43
N HIS A 21 -5.71 10.07 -4.47
CA HIS A 21 -5.46 9.45 -5.77
C HIS A 21 -4.06 9.82 -6.30
N GLU A 22 -3.66 11.07 -6.05
CA GLU A 22 -2.36 11.63 -6.43
C GLU A 22 -1.20 10.94 -5.70
N SER A 23 -1.31 10.70 -4.38
CA SER A 23 -0.25 10.01 -3.62
C SER A 23 -0.11 8.54 -4.04
N MET A 24 -1.23 7.87 -4.31
CA MET A 24 -1.22 6.50 -4.82
C MET A 24 -0.62 6.43 -6.23
N GLN A 25 -0.93 7.38 -7.11
CA GLN A 25 -0.30 7.45 -8.43
C GLN A 25 1.21 7.67 -8.33
N ALA A 26 1.66 8.57 -7.46
CA ALA A 26 3.09 8.78 -7.22
C ALA A 26 3.80 7.51 -6.70
N THR A 27 3.11 6.70 -5.89
CA THR A 27 3.62 5.42 -5.40
C THR A 27 3.74 4.39 -6.52
N LEU A 28 2.74 4.32 -7.41
CA LEU A 28 2.79 3.48 -8.61
C LEU A 28 3.92 3.90 -9.55
N ASP A 29 4.06 5.20 -9.80
CA ASP A 29 5.11 5.74 -10.67
C ASP A 29 6.51 5.43 -10.09
N LEU A 30 6.67 5.54 -8.77
CA LEU A 30 7.91 5.13 -8.10
C LEU A 30 8.18 3.63 -8.30
N ALA A 31 7.18 2.78 -8.13
CA ALA A 31 7.33 1.34 -8.29
C ALA A 31 7.77 0.96 -9.72
N LEU A 32 7.18 1.62 -10.72
CA LEU A 32 7.53 1.44 -12.12
C LEU A 32 8.96 1.95 -12.41
N ASN A 33 9.34 3.09 -11.85
CA ASN A 33 10.69 3.66 -12.05
C ASN A 33 11.80 2.81 -11.42
N LEU A 34 11.53 2.14 -10.29
CA LEU A 34 12.53 1.34 -9.59
C LEU A 34 12.79 -0.03 -10.26
N GLU A 35 11.85 -0.53 -11.07
CA GLU A 35 11.93 -1.80 -11.78
C GLU A 35 12.54 -2.94 -10.94
N CYS A 36 12.01 -3.11 -9.72
CA CYS A 36 12.43 -4.19 -8.83
C CYS A 36 12.20 -5.56 -9.51
N GLU A 37 13.07 -6.55 -9.26
CA GLU A 37 12.91 -7.89 -9.87
C GLU A 37 11.58 -8.55 -9.48
N PHE A 38 11.07 -8.23 -8.29
CA PHE A 38 9.75 -8.61 -7.83
C PHE A 38 9.09 -7.44 -7.10
N THR A 39 7.78 -7.31 -7.28
CA THR A 39 6.97 -6.27 -6.63
C THR A 39 5.66 -6.85 -6.13
N ASN A 40 5.30 -6.54 -4.88
CA ASN A 40 3.99 -6.80 -4.31
C ASN A 40 3.21 -5.50 -4.12
N PHE A 41 1.95 -5.50 -4.54
CA PHE A 41 1.02 -4.40 -4.35
C PHE A 41 -0.12 -4.84 -3.42
N TYR A 42 -0.31 -4.12 -2.33
CA TYR A 42 -1.34 -4.41 -1.32
C TYR A 42 -2.36 -3.27 -1.23
N SER A 43 -3.63 -3.64 -1.06
CA SER A 43 -4.65 -2.70 -0.59
C SER A 43 -4.69 -2.70 0.94
N ALA A 44 -4.79 -1.53 1.54
CA ALA A 44 -5.00 -1.39 2.97
C ALA A 44 -6.36 -2.00 3.34
N MET A 45 -6.34 -2.92 4.31
CA MET A 45 -7.53 -3.62 4.77
C MET A 45 -7.72 -3.39 6.26
N ALA A 46 -8.93 -2.95 6.61
CA ALA A 46 -9.36 -2.77 7.98
C ALA A 46 -9.69 -4.14 8.62
N TYR A 47 -8.67 -4.88 9.07
CA TYR A 47 -8.90 -6.18 9.72
C TYR A 47 -9.40 -6.05 11.16
N PRO A 48 -10.37 -6.87 11.62
CA PRO A 48 -10.84 -6.87 13.00
C PRO A 48 -9.71 -6.83 14.04
N GLY A 49 -9.79 -5.87 14.97
CA GLY A 49 -8.76 -5.65 16.01
C GLY A 49 -7.60 -4.72 15.60
N SER A 50 -7.44 -4.41 14.31
CA SER A 50 -6.41 -3.46 13.85
C SER A 50 -6.76 -2.00 14.19
N PRO A 51 -5.76 -1.09 14.26
CA PRO A 51 -6.01 0.33 14.38
C PRO A 51 -6.87 0.88 13.23
N LEU A 52 -6.62 0.42 12.00
CA LEU A 52 -7.37 0.81 10.82
C LEU A 52 -8.84 0.39 10.91
N TYR A 53 -9.12 -0.78 11.49
CA TYR A 53 -10.48 -1.19 11.82
C TYR A 53 -11.14 -0.25 12.83
N ARG A 54 -10.47 0.13 13.93
CA ARG A 54 -11.05 1.11 14.87
C ARG A 54 -11.35 2.45 14.20
N MET A 55 -10.47 2.91 13.31
CA MET A 55 -10.67 4.15 12.54
C MET A 55 -11.88 4.04 11.59
N ALA A 56 -11.99 2.93 10.86
CA ALA A 56 -13.08 2.69 9.90
C ALA A 56 -14.45 2.44 10.56
N TYR A 57 -14.49 2.11 11.86
CA TYR A 57 -15.74 2.01 12.63
C TYR A 57 -16.10 3.31 13.33
N GLY A 58 -15.13 4.15 13.69
CA GLY A 58 -15.35 5.46 14.32
C GLY A 58 -15.73 6.57 13.34
N HIS A 59 -15.34 6.41 12.07
CA HIS A 59 -15.74 7.24 10.94
C HIS A 59 -16.48 6.32 9.96
N GLU A 60 -17.52 6.77 9.25
CA GLU A 60 -18.33 6.00 8.27
C GLU A 60 -17.54 5.43 7.04
N TYR A 61 -16.31 4.95 7.19
CA TYR A 61 -15.53 4.29 6.13
C TYR A 61 -15.88 2.80 5.95
N ALA A 62 -17.07 2.39 6.38
CA ALA A 62 -17.56 1.01 6.40
C ALA A 62 -17.85 0.39 5.02
N TYR A 63 -17.27 0.93 3.94
CA TYR A 63 -17.47 0.42 2.58
C TYR A 63 -16.37 -0.54 2.08
N ALA A 64 -15.34 -0.82 2.89
CA ALA A 64 -14.25 -1.70 2.48
C ALA A 64 -14.31 -3.13 3.06
N VAL A 65 -15.39 -3.51 3.76
CA VAL A 65 -15.46 -4.80 4.48
C VAL A 65 -16.73 -5.63 4.24
N SER A 66 -17.57 -5.31 3.24
CA SER A 66 -18.69 -6.15 2.83
C SER A 66 -18.81 -6.28 1.32
#